data_AF-A0A930YXY3-F1
#
_entry.id   AF-A0A930YXY3-F1
#
_cell.length_a   1.000
_cell.length_b   1.000
_cell.length_c   1.000
_cell.angle_alpha   90.00
_cell.angle_beta   90.00
_cell.angle_gamma   90.00
#
_symmetry.space_group_name_H-M   'P 1'
#
loop_
_entity.id
_entity.type
_entity.pdbx_description
1 polymer ?
#
loop_
_entity_poly.entity_id
_entity_poly.type
_entity_poly.pdbx_seq_one_letter_code
_entity_poly.pdbx_strand_id
1 'polypeptide(L)'
;MTPFSLESSIAQSSTALWYFTRSAGLVALIALTASIVVGVVASIGWTTERWPRFLSQSVHRNLSLFCLGLVAIHVVTTVGDGYVPIGFLDAFIPFRSPYRPIWIGFGALTLDLMIAVLITSALRHRIGFQSWRFVHWLAYLCWPIALFHGLGSGTDASLPVVLAVNATCAAAVLTAVACRLISGRTFSVRQRTAATIGTVVLTVTAVVFAALGPLRPGWAHRSGTSPALLAQIAARYSSPSVPTSTSPSGSHTAPIAAPAVTGVPNVPFNVALDGAAQQAGPDTQGNIQVTLSMTLHDAASTPLDVILNGTAARGGGVSMSSGSVTFGPYRGVVTALDGGTLSATVQAQSHIQLVVSLELNRQSGAITGTVTGSSGTGTNQ
;
A
#
# COMPACT_ATOMS: atom_id res chain seq x y z
N MET A 1 -20.10 -9.60 -30.22
CA MET A 1 -19.13 -9.48 -29.10
C MET A 1 -19.86 -8.81 -27.96
N THR A 2 -20.15 -9.55 -26.89
CA THR A 2 -20.97 -9.08 -25.77
C THR A 2 -20.16 -8.14 -24.86
N PRO A 3 -20.78 -7.10 -24.28
CA PRO A 3 -20.10 -6.13 -23.42
C PRO A 3 -19.39 -6.77 -22.21
N PHE A 4 -19.88 -7.92 -21.75
CA PHE A 4 -19.32 -8.69 -20.64
C PHE A 4 -17.88 -9.18 -20.88
N SER A 5 -17.51 -9.49 -22.13
CA SER A 5 -16.15 -9.91 -22.48
C SER A 5 -15.15 -8.76 -22.48
N LEU A 6 -15.60 -7.53 -22.77
CA LEU A 6 -14.76 -6.34 -22.72
C LEU A 6 -14.51 -5.89 -21.28
N GLU A 7 -15.54 -5.90 -20.43
CA GLU A 7 -15.42 -5.52 -19.01
C GLU A 7 -14.50 -6.47 -18.22
N SER A 8 -14.63 -7.78 -18.44
CA SER A 8 -13.75 -8.79 -17.82
C SER A 8 -12.30 -8.67 -18.29
N SER A 9 -12.08 -8.37 -19.57
CA SER A 9 -10.73 -8.12 -20.12
C SER A 9 -10.10 -6.85 -19.55
N ILE A 10 -10.88 -5.78 -19.37
CA ILE A 10 -10.42 -4.52 -18.78
C ILE A 10 -10.06 -4.72 -17.29
N ALA A 11 -10.89 -5.43 -16.52
CA ALA A 11 -10.63 -5.70 -15.10
C ALA A 11 -9.41 -6.62 -14.86
N GLN A 12 -9.18 -7.60 -15.74
CA GLN A 12 -7.94 -8.39 -15.72
C GLN A 12 -6.73 -7.54 -16.09
N SER A 13 -6.86 -6.66 -17.09
CA SER A 13 -5.77 -5.79 -17.53
C SER A 13 -5.33 -4.79 -16.46
N SER A 14 -6.25 -4.20 -15.70
CA SER A 14 -5.92 -3.30 -14.59
C SER A 14 -5.22 -4.03 -13.43
N THR A 15 -5.67 -5.25 -13.11
CA THR A 15 -5.02 -6.07 -12.08
C THR A 15 -3.60 -6.46 -12.49
N ALA A 16 -3.40 -6.84 -13.75
CA ALA A 16 -2.08 -7.18 -14.29
C ALA A 16 -1.13 -5.96 -14.31
N LEU A 17 -1.60 -4.79 -14.77
CA LEU A 17 -0.82 -3.55 -14.75
C LEU A 17 -0.42 -3.16 -13.33
N TRP A 18 -1.31 -3.37 -12.36
CA TRP A 18 -1.03 -3.11 -10.95
C TRP A 18 0.11 -3.99 -10.40
N TYR A 19 0.08 -5.31 -10.60
CA TYR A 19 1.18 -6.18 -10.17
C TYR A 19 2.48 -5.88 -10.92
N PHE A 20 2.38 -5.57 -12.21
CA PHE A 20 3.52 -5.30 -13.06
C PHE A 20 4.23 -4.01 -12.67
N THR A 21 3.49 -2.93 -12.39
CA THR A 21 4.09 -1.66 -11.95
C THR A 21 4.78 -1.79 -10.60
N ARG A 22 4.19 -2.55 -9.66
CA ARG A 22 4.78 -2.82 -8.33
C ARG A 22 6.06 -3.62 -8.44
N SER A 23 6.04 -4.69 -9.24
CA SER A 23 7.21 -5.54 -9.48
C SER A 23 8.32 -4.77 -10.20
N ALA A 24 7.99 -4.00 -11.24
CA ALA A 24 8.95 -3.18 -11.96
C ALA A 24 9.64 -2.15 -11.06
N GLY A 25 8.89 -1.50 -10.15
CA GLY A 25 9.44 -0.56 -9.17
C GLY A 25 10.43 -1.21 -8.19
N LEU A 26 10.10 -2.40 -7.65
CA LEU A 26 10.99 -3.14 -6.75
C LEU A 26 12.26 -3.61 -7.45
N VAL A 27 12.14 -4.17 -8.66
CA VAL A 27 13.30 -4.62 -9.44
C VAL A 27 14.14 -3.43 -9.89
N ALA A 28 13.53 -2.28 -10.21
CA ALA A 28 14.26 -1.05 -10.50
C ALA A 28 15.09 -0.59 -9.29
N LEU A 29 14.56 -0.66 -8.06
CA LEU A 29 15.32 -0.34 -6.85
C LEU A 29 16.52 -1.28 -6.66
N ILE A 30 16.35 -2.58 -6.90
CA ILE A 30 17.45 -3.56 -6.84
C ILE A 30 18.51 -3.23 -7.90
N ALA A 31 18.10 -2.97 -9.15
CA ALA A 31 19.00 -2.63 -10.23
C ALA A 31 19.75 -1.32 -9.96
N LEU A 32 19.07 -0.29 -9.45
CA LEU A 32 19.68 0.98 -9.05
C LEU A 32 20.71 0.78 -7.94
N THR A 33 20.36 -0.02 -6.93
CA THR A 33 21.25 -0.38 -5.82
C THR A 33 22.52 -1.04 -6.33
N ALA A 34 22.37 -2.09 -7.13
CA ALA A 34 23.51 -2.81 -7.68
C ALA A 34 24.35 -1.90 -8.61
N SER A 35 23.74 -0.97 -9.36
CA SER A 35 24.48 0.00 -10.18
C SER A 35 25.36 0.93 -9.33
N ILE A 36 24.83 1.44 -8.21
CA ILE A 36 25.58 2.26 -7.26
C ILE A 36 26.70 1.47 -6.60
N VAL A 37 26.43 0.24 -6.15
CA VAL A 37 27.46 -0.61 -5.53
C VAL A 37 28.61 -0.84 -6.51
N VAL A 38 28.32 -1.23 -7.76
CA VAL A 38 29.35 -1.41 -8.80
C VAL A 38 30.10 -0.10 -9.07
N GLY A 39 29.39 1.04 -9.16
CA GLY A 39 30.03 2.35 -9.38
C GLY A 39 30.94 2.78 -8.23
N VAL A 40 30.52 2.55 -6.99
CA VAL A 40 31.31 2.81 -5.79
C VAL A 40 32.55 1.92 -5.76
N VAL A 41 32.40 0.61 -5.95
CA VAL A 41 33.51 -0.35 -5.96
C VAL A 41 34.52 -0.01 -7.07
N ALA A 42 34.04 0.28 -8.28
CA ALA A 42 34.89 0.67 -9.40
C ALA A 42 35.72 1.93 -9.11
N SER A 43 35.13 2.89 -8.38
CA SER A 43 35.81 4.14 -8.04
C SER A 43 36.91 4.01 -6.96
N ILE A 44 36.88 2.94 -6.17
CA ILE A 44 37.95 2.60 -5.21
C ILE A 44 39.16 2.00 -5.98
N GLY A 45 38.96 1.60 -7.24
CA GLY A 45 39.99 0.99 -8.06
C GLY A 45 40.19 -0.51 -7.79
N TRP A 46 39.18 -1.18 -7.21
CA TRP A 46 39.22 -2.62 -6.98
C TRP A 46 39.16 -3.39 -8.30
N THR A 47 40.17 -4.23 -8.54
CA THR A 47 40.30 -5.03 -9.75
C THR A 47 40.98 -6.35 -9.41
N THR A 48 40.62 -7.43 -10.09
CA THR A 48 41.32 -8.72 -10.04
C THR A 48 41.62 -9.21 -11.45
N GLU A 49 42.43 -10.24 -11.61
CA GLU A 49 42.71 -10.84 -12.93
C GLU A 49 41.42 -11.30 -13.64
N ARG A 50 40.44 -11.80 -12.88
CA ARG A 50 39.11 -12.20 -13.37
C ARG A 50 38.12 -11.03 -13.47
N TRP A 51 38.43 -9.87 -12.87
CA TRP A 51 37.54 -8.71 -12.82
C TRP A 51 38.28 -7.41 -13.18
N PRO A 52 38.59 -7.21 -14.48
CA PRO A 52 39.29 -6.02 -14.95
C PRO A 52 38.39 -4.77 -14.95
N ARG A 53 39.01 -3.58 -15.01
CA ARG A 53 38.30 -2.28 -14.94
C ARG A 53 37.20 -2.11 -15.98
N PHE A 54 37.43 -2.59 -17.20
CA PHE A 54 36.43 -2.47 -18.28
C PHE A 54 35.15 -3.25 -17.98
N LEU A 55 35.24 -4.37 -17.23
CA LEU A 55 34.09 -5.19 -16.88
C LEU A 55 33.18 -4.43 -15.92
N SER A 56 33.75 -3.79 -14.88
CA SER A 56 32.98 -2.95 -13.96
C SER A 56 32.27 -1.80 -14.69
N GLN A 57 32.95 -1.17 -15.65
CA GLN A 57 32.36 -0.11 -16.46
C GLN A 57 31.21 -0.63 -17.33
N SER A 58 31.36 -1.80 -17.94
CA SER A 58 30.34 -2.44 -18.78
C SER A 58 29.12 -2.85 -17.95
N VAL A 59 29.34 -3.52 -16.81
CA VAL A 59 28.28 -3.93 -15.88
C VAL A 59 27.53 -2.72 -15.34
N HIS A 60 28.23 -1.68 -14.88
CA HIS A 60 27.59 -0.45 -14.39
C HIS A 60 26.72 0.20 -15.48
N ARG A 61 27.22 0.29 -16.73
CA ARG A 61 26.46 0.86 -17.85
C ARG A 61 25.21 0.03 -18.16
N ASN A 62 25.37 -1.28 -18.34
CA ASN A 62 24.26 -2.17 -18.71
C ASN A 62 23.18 -2.20 -17.63
N LEU A 63 23.60 -2.25 -16.36
CA LEU A 63 22.70 -2.25 -15.22
C LEU A 63 21.96 -0.91 -15.06
N SER A 64 22.64 0.21 -15.34
CA SER A 64 22.02 1.54 -15.34
C SER A 64 20.98 1.69 -16.46
N LEU A 65 21.28 1.21 -17.66
CA LEU A 65 20.33 1.22 -18.78
C LEU A 65 19.14 0.29 -18.53
N PHE A 66 19.39 -0.88 -17.96
CA PHE A 66 18.34 -1.81 -17.55
C PHE A 66 17.43 -1.19 -16.47
N CYS A 67 18.01 -0.55 -15.46
CA CYS A 67 17.28 0.18 -14.44
C CYS A 67 16.40 1.29 -15.05
N LEU A 68 16.93 2.09 -15.99
CA LEU A 68 16.17 3.11 -16.70
C LEU A 68 15.00 2.51 -17.49
N GLY A 69 15.20 1.37 -18.14
CA GLY A 69 14.12 0.64 -18.82
C GLY A 69 13.02 0.19 -17.86
N LEU A 70 13.39 -0.34 -16.69
CA LEU A 70 12.42 -0.72 -15.65
C LEU A 70 11.69 0.49 -15.07
N VAL A 71 12.37 1.62 -14.87
CA VAL A 71 11.73 2.87 -14.43
C VAL A 71 10.76 3.38 -15.49
N ALA A 72 11.12 3.35 -16.77
CA ALA A 72 10.22 3.73 -17.85
C ALA A 72 8.97 2.85 -17.87
N ILE A 73 9.14 1.53 -17.73
CA ILE A 73 8.04 0.58 -17.60
C ILE A 73 7.18 0.90 -16.38
N HIS A 74 7.80 1.12 -15.22
CA HIS A 74 7.11 1.46 -13.97
C HIS A 74 6.26 2.73 -14.11
N VAL A 75 6.80 3.79 -14.72
CA VAL A 75 6.08 5.05 -14.96
C VAL A 75 4.94 4.86 -15.96
N VAL A 76 5.21 4.25 -17.12
CA VAL A 76 4.19 4.03 -18.17
C VAL A 76 3.03 3.19 -17.64
N THR A 77 3.33 2.13 -16.88
CA THR A 77 2.30 1.26 -16.29
C THR A 77 1.57 1.93 -15.14
N THR A 78 2.23 2.78 -14.34
CA THR A 78 1.58 3.58 -13.29
C THR A 78 0.58 4.57 -13.88
N VAL A 79 0.96 5.29 -14.94
CA VAL A 79 0.08 6.25 -15.61
C VAL A 79 -1.01 5.53 -16.40
N GLY A 80 -0.68 4.42 -17.05
CA GLY A 80 -1.60 3.61 -17.86
C GLY A 80 -2.63 2.82 -17.06
N ASP A 81 -2.32 2.43 -15.81
CA ASP A 81 -3.28 1.74 -14.91
C ASP A 81 -4.52 2.61 -14.62
N GLY A 82 -4.38 3.94 -14.68
CA GLY A 82 -5.49 4.88 -14.53
C GLY A 82 -6.19 4.87 -13.16
N TYR A 83 -5.72 4.04 -12.23
CA TYR A 83 -6.29 3.88 -10.89
C TYR A 83 -6.26 5.18 -10.08
N VAL A 84 -5.19 5.96 -10.26
CA VAL A 84 -4.99 7.26 -9.63
C VAL A 84 -4.95 8.33 -10.71
N PRO A 85 -5.51 9.55 -10.49
CA PRO A 85 -5.35 10.67 -11.40
C PRO A 85 -3.91 11.22 -11.40
N ILE A 86 -3.00 10.48 -12.00
CA ILE A 86 -1.61 10.86 -12.26
C ILE A 86 -1.46 10.99 -13.77
N GLY A 87 -1.07 12.17 -14.25
CA GLY A 87 -0.82 12.41 -15.67
C GLY A 87 0.64 12.17 -16.05
N PHE A 88 0.93 12.03 -17.35
CA PHE A 88 2.31 11.90 -17.85
C PHE A 88 3.22 13.07 -17.44
N LEU A 89 2.69 14.29 -17.34
CA LEU A 89 3.44 15.46 -16.89
C LEU A 89 3.89 15.35 -15.42
N ASP A 90 3.15 14.61 -14.59
CA ASP A 90 3.51 14.43 -13.17
C ASP A 90 4.77 13.55 -13.01
N ALA A 91 5.19 12.83 -14.06
CA ALA A 91 6.44 12.08 -14.07
C ALA A 91 7.68 12.97 -14.29
N PHE A 92 7.53 14.15 -14.87
CA PHE A 92 8.64 15.07 -15.22
C PHE A 92 8.59 16.41 -14.49
N ILE A 93 7.49 16.71 -13.80
CA ILE A 93 7.32 17.93 -13.02
C ILE A 93 7.11 17.52 -11.56
N PRO A 94 8.18 17.54 -10.73
CA PRO A 94 8.09 17.15 -9.34
C PRO A 94 7.02 17.94 -8.58
N PHE A 95 6.33 17.25 -7.67
CA PHE A 95 5.33 17.82 -6.73
C PHE A 95 4.07 18.41 -7.38
N ARG A 96 3.85 18.18 -8.69
CA ARG A 96 2.65 18.63 -9.41
C ARG A 96 1.40 17.82 -9.08
N SER A 97 1.54 16.50 -8.90
CA SER A 97 0.40 15.60 -8.75
C SER A 97 -0.40 15.91 -7.48
N PRO A 98 -1.74 16.00 -7.55
CA PRO A 98 -2.58 16.18 -6.36
C PRO A 98 -2.67 14.91 -5.51
N TYR A 99 -2.24 13.76 -6.04
CA TYR A 99 -2.16 12.51 -5.32
C TYR A 99 -0.77 12.31 -4.73
N ARG A 100 -0.66 12.25 -3.40
CA ARG A 100 0.62 12.04 -2.69
C ARG A 100 1.76 12.91 -3.26
N PRO A 101 1.60 14.25 -3.31
CA PRO A 101 2.48 15.16 -4.05
C PRO A 101 3.96 15.00 -3.70
N ILE A 102 4.26 14.83 -2.42
CA ILE A 102 5.65 14.65 -1.94
C ILE A 102 6.25 13.36 -2.51
N TRP A 103 5.53 12.24 -2.39
CA TRP A 103 6.04 10.93 -2.79
C TRP A 103 6.12 10.80 -4.30
N ILE A 104 5.08 11.19 -5.05
CA ILE A 104 5.13 11.22 -6.51
C ILE A 104 6.21 12.20 -6.99
N GLY A 105 6.36 13.34 -6.33
CA GLY A 105 7.42 14.31 -6.62
C GLY A 105 8.83 13.76 -6.43
N PHE A 106 9.07 12.93 -5.42
CA PHE A 106 10.35 12.21 -5.28
C PHE A 106 10.60 11.21 -6.41
N GLY A 107 9.55 10.54 -6.89
CA GLY A 107 9.64 9.66 -8.07
C GLY A 107 10.05 10.44 -9.32
N ALA A 108 9.34 11.55 -9.60
CA ALA A 108 9.64 12.45 -10.71
C ALA A 108 11.06 13.05 -10.61
N LEU A 109 11.42 13.58 -9.44
CA LEU A 109 12.75 14.13 -9.19
C LEU A 109 13.85 13.09 -9.42
N THR A 110 13.64 11.85 -8.98
CA THR A 110 14.59 10.76 -9.25
C THR A 110 14.72 10.50 -10.74
N LEU A 111 13.60 10.45 -11.48
CA LEU A 111 13.60 10.26 -12.94
C LEU A 111 14.36 11.38 -13.64
N ASP A 112 14.11 12.64 -13.27
CA ASP A 112 14.78 13.82 -13.85
C ASP A 112 16.30 13.76 -13.61
N LEU A 113 16.73 13.42 -12.39
CA LEU A 113 18.14 13.24 -12.07
C LEU A 113 18.77 12.09 -12.86
N MET A 114 18.06 10.97 -13.02
CA MET A 114 18.52 9.84 -13.83
C MET A 114 18.66 10.20 -15.32
N ILE A 115 17.71 10.98 -15.86
CA ILE A 115 17.78 11.50 -17.24
C ILE A 115 18.96 12.45 -17.40
N ALA A 116 19.17 13.37 -16.45
CA ALA A 116 20.31 14.28 -16.47
C ALA A 116 21.65 13.52 -16.46
N VAL A 117 21.78 12.50 -15.60
CA VAL A 117 22.97 11.64 -15.54
C VAL A 117 23.15 10.83 -16.82
N LEU A 118 22.07 10.30 -17.41
CA LEU A 118 22.11 9.56 -18.67
C LEU A 118 22.61 10.44 -19.82
N ILE A 119 21.98 11.61 -20.01
CA ILE A 119 22.30 12.55 -21.10
C ILE A 119 23.75 13.04 -20.96
N THR A 120 24.13 13.49 -19.76
CA THR A 120 25.51 13.99 -19.54
C THR A 120 26.55 12.88 -19.68
N SER A 121 26.23 11.64 -19.31
CA SER A 121 27.13 10.49 -19.51
C SER A 121 27.28 10.11 -20.98
N ALA A 122 26.21 10.21 -21.79
CA ALA A 122 26.29 10.05 -23.24
C ALA A 122 27.11 11.17 -23.90
N LEU A 123 26.97 12.41 -23.40
CA LEU A 123 27.66 13.59 -23.90
C LEU A 123 29.03 13.84 -23.26
N ARG A 124 29.56 12.91 -22.44
CA ARG A 124 30.79 13.13 -21.64
C ARG A 124 31.98 13.63 -22.48
N HIS A 125 32.09 13.19 -23.73
CA HIS A 125 33.17 13.55 -24.65
C HIS A 125 33.05 15.00 -25.17
N ARG A 126 31.86 15.60 -25.12
CA ARG A 126 31.59 16.98 -25.56
C ARG A 126 31.62 18.00 -24.41
N ILE A 127 31.11 17.63 -23.24
CA ILE A 127 30.99 18.55 -22.09
C ILE A 127 32.22 18.55 -21.16
N GLY A 128 33.17 17.65 -21.40
CA GLY A 128 34.38 17.49 -20.59
C GLY A 128 34.16 16.72 -19.29
N PHE A 129 35.26 16.22 -18.73
CA PHE A 129 35.22 15.34 -17.55
C PHE A 129 34.71 16.04 -16.28
N GLN A 130 35.04 17.31 -16.07
CA GLN A 130 34.66 18.03 -14.85
C GLN A 130 33.15 18.25 -14.76
N SER A 131 32.53 18.76 -15.83
CA SER A 131 31.09 18.97 -15.94
C SER A 131 30.32 17.65 -15.83
N TRP A 132 30.76 16.63 -16.56
CA TRP A 132 30.20 15.29 -16.46
C TRP A 132 30.27 14.76 -15.04
N ARG A 133 31.45 14.86 -14.40
CA ARG A 133 31.66 14.38 -13.03
C ARG A 133 30.73 15.10 -12.06
N PHE A 134 30.60 16.42 -12.14
CA PHE A 134 29.71 17.18 -11.27
C PHE A 134 28.26 16.67 -11.36
N VAL A 135 27.72 16.52 -12.57
CA VAL A 135 26.34 16.00 -12.75
C VAL A 135 26.23 14.55 -12.32
N HIS A 136 27.24 13.72 -12.63
CA HIS A 136 27.25 12.31 -12.25
C HIS A 136 27.25 12.10 -10.73
N TRP A 137 27.71 13.07 -9.92
CA TRP A 137 27.57 12.99 -8.46
C TRP A 137 26.11 13.00 -8.01
N LEU A 138 25.19 13.56 -8.80
CA LEU A 138 23.75 13.50 -8.50
C LEU A 138 23.20 12.08 -8.51
N ALA A 139 23.88 11.12 -9.15
CA ALA A 139 23.51 9.70 -9.10
C ALA A 139 23.49 9.14 -7.66
N TYR A 140 24.33 9.68 -6.75
CA TYR A 140 24.29 9.31 -5.33
C TYR A 140 23.00 9.76 -4.64
N LEU A 141 22.36 10.82 -5.15
CA LEU A 141 21.12 11.35 -4.60
C LEU A 141 19.90 10.60 -5.14
N CYS A 142 19.96 10.03 -6.34
CA CYS A 142 18.87 9.25 -6.92
C CYS A 142 18.40 8.11 -6.00
N TRP A 143 19.32 7.36 -5.39
CA TRP A 143 18.97 6.19 -4.58
C TRP A 143 18.22 6.50 -3.29
N PRO A 144 18.66 7.42 -2.42
CA PRO A 144 17.87 7.74 -1.23
C PRO A 144 16.51 8.33 -1.61
N ILE A 145 16.43 9.20 -2.62
CA ILE A 145 15.14 9.75 -3.07
C ILE A 145 14.22 8.63 -3.59
N ALA A 146 14.74 7.70 -4.38
CA ALA A 146 13.99 6.53 -4.86
C ALA A 146 13.51 5.64 -3.71
N LEU A 147 14.36 5.42 -2.70
CA LEU A 147 14.00 4.64 -1.51
C LEU A 147 12.86 5.30 -0.74
N PHE A 148 12.96 6.61 -0.47
CA PHE A 148 11.90 7.37 0.20
C PHE A 148 10.61 7.42 -0.64
N HIS A 149 10.71 7.55 -1.96
CA HIS A 149 9.58 7.43 -2.87
C HIS A 149 8.89 6.07 -2.72
N GLY A 150 9.63 4.96 -2.81
CA GLY A 150 9.08 3.62 -2.71
C GLY A 150 8.42 3.35 -1.35
N LEU A 151 9.10 3.71 -0.26
CA LEU A 151 8.58 3.53 1.11
C LEU A 151 7.34 4.41 1.36
N GLY A 152 7.35 5.66 0.90
CA GLY A 152 6.24 6.60 1.17
C GLY A 152 5.02 6.43 0.27
N SER A 153 5.21 5.95 -0.96
CA SER A 153 4.12 5.77 -1.94
C SER A 153 3.41 4.42 -1.82
N GLY A 154 4.11 3.36 -1.39
CA GLY A 154 3.59 2.00 -1.37
C GLY A 154 2.57 1.74 -0.24
N THR A 155 1.45 1.12 -0.59
CA THR A 155 0.57 0.44 0.38
C THR A 155 1.22 -0.84 0.93
N ASP A 156 2.22 -1.34 0.23
CA ASP A 156 2.80 -2.66 0.46
C ASP A 156 4.12 -2.56 1.24
N ALA A 157 4.48 -1.35 1.70
CA ALA A 157 5.73 -1.07 2.39
C ALA A 157 5.89 -1.88 3.69
N SER A 158 4.79 -2.31 4.31
CA SER A 158 4.77 -3.17 5.51
C SER A 158 4.90 -4.65 5.19
N LEU A 159 4.82 -5.08 3.93
CA LEU A 159 4.98 -6.49 3.57
C LEU A 159 6.41 -6.95 3.94
N PRO A 160 6.57 -8.07 4.66
CA PRO A 160 7.89 -8.53 5.10
C PRO A 160 8.89 -8.71 3.97
N VAL A 161 8.44 -9.19 2.81
CA VAL A 161 9.28 -9.37 1.61
C VAL A 161 9.78 -8.02 1.09
N VAL A 162 8.91 -7.01 1.02
CA VAL A 162 9.27 -5.67 0.56
C VAL A 162 10.26 -5.02 1.54
N LEU A 163 10.02 -5.17 2.84
CA LEU A 163 10.94 -4.72 3.88
C LEU A 163 12.31 -5.40 3.76
N ALA A 164 12.35 -6.71 3.56
CA ALA A 164 13.60 -7.45 3.40
C ALA A 164 14.39 -6.97 2.18
N VAL A 165 13.72 -6.72 1.04
CA VAL A 165 14.36 -6.15 -0.16
C VAL A 165 14.93 -4.77 0.12
N ASN A 166 14.15 -3.87 0.73
CA ASN A 166 14.61 -2.51 1.07
C ASN A 166 15.79 -2.54 2.05
N ALA A 167 15.72 -3.35 3.11
CA ALA A 167 16.77 -3.50 4.10
C ALA A 167 18.06 -4.07 3.47
N THR A 168 17.94 -5.07 2.59
CA THR A 168 19.07 -5.65 1.87
C THR A 168 19.73 -4.62 0.95
N CYS A 169 18.92 -3.86 0.21
CA CYS A 169 19.43 -2.78 -0.65
C CYS A 169 20.17 -1.72 0.17
N ALA A 170 19.58 -1.29 1.30
CA ALA A 170 20.21 -0.32 2.19
C ALA A 170 21.53 -0.84 2.77
N ALA A 171 21.55 -2.08 3.27
CA ALA A 171 22.77 -2.70 3.79
C ALA A 171 23.88 -2.79 2.73
N ALA A 172 23.53 -3.15 1.49
CA ALA A 172 24.48 -3.22 0.37
C ALA A 172 25.11 -1.85 0.06
N VAL A 173 24.30 -0.78 -0.02
CA VAL A 173 24.81 0.58 -0.27
C VAL A 173 25.66 1.07 0.90
N LEU A 174 25.21 0.89 2.15
CA LEU A 174 25.95 1.31 3.33
C LEU A 174 27.30 0.60 3.43
N THR A 175 27.34 -0.70 3.12
CA THR A 175 28.59 -1.47 3.07
C THR A 175 29.53 -0.92 2.00
N ALA A 176 29.04 -0.66 0.78
CA ALA A 176 29.85 -0.11 -0.30
C ALA A 176 30.39 1.29 0.05
N VAL A 177 29.57 2.16 0.65
CA VAL A 177 29.98 3.49 1.12
C VAL A 177 31.02 3.39 2.24
N ALA A 178 30.82 2.51 3.23
CA ALA A 178 31.79 2.29 4.29
C ALA A 178 33.14 1.83 3.73
N CYS A 179 33.15 0.84 2.83
CA CYS A 179 34.35 0.39 2.13
C CYS A 179 35.07 1.52 1.38
N ARG A 180 34.31 2.42 0.75
CA ARG A 180 34.85 3.60 0.05
C ARG A 180 35.51 4.58 1.01
N LEU A 181 34.87 4.88 2.13
CA LEU A 181 35.38 5.82 3.13
C LEU A 181 36.65 5.31 3.82
N ILE A 182 36.75 3.99 4.03
CA ILE A 182 37.93 3.33 4.60
C ILE A 182 39.08 3.31 3.58
N SER A 183 38.81 2.87 2.35
CA SER A 183 39.84 2.60 1.34
C SER A 183 40.32 3.87 0.58
N GLY A 184 39.52 4.93 0.55
CA GLY A 184 39.79 6.13 -0.24
C GLY A 184 40.93 7.00 0.31
N ARG A 185 42.18 6.70 -0.06
CA ARG A 185 43.40 7.41 0.39
C ARG A 185 43.44 8.91 0.06
N THR A 186 42.59 9.39 -0.85
CA THR A 186 42.56 10.78 -1.33
C THR A 186 41.58 11.70 -0.58
N PHE A 187 40.74 11.18 0.32
CA PHE A 187 39.81 12.01 1.09
C PHE A 187 40.50 12.63 2.32
N SER A 188 40.38 13.96 2.46
CA SER A 188 40.75 14.65 3.69
C SER A 188 39.90 14.16 4.88
N VAL A 189 40.43 14.29 6.10
CA VAL A 189 39.71 13.90 7.33
C VAL A 189 38.34 14.58 7.40
N ARG A 190 38.26 15.87 7.08
CA ARG A 190 37.00 16.64 7.05
C ARG A 190 35.96 16.05 6.09
N GLN A 191 36.37 15.67 4.89
CA GLN A 191 35.47 15.07 3.89
C GLN A 191 34.98 13.69 4.34
N ARG A 192 35.85 12.88 4.96
CA ARG A 192 35.46 11.57 5.51
C ARG A 192 34.44 11.75 6.64
N THR A 193 34.73 12.62 7.61
CA THR A 193 33.83 12.89 8.73
C THR A 193 32.48 13.42 8.26
N ALA A 194 32.45 14.37 7.32
CA ALA A 194 31.22 14.89 6.75
C ALA A 194 30.39 13.80 6.02
N ALA A 195 31.05 12.94 5.23
CA ALA A 195 30.38 11.85 4.52
C ALA A 195 29.85 10.77 5.48
N THR A 196 30.60 10.44 6.54
CA THR A 196 30.15 9.52 7.58
C THR A 196 28.94 10.08 8.32
N ILE A 197 28.99 11.33 8.77
CA ILE A 197 27.86 12.00 9.43
C ILE A 197 26.64 12.02 8.51
N GLY A 198 26.81 12.43 7.24
CA GLY A 198 25.73 12.44 6.25
C GLY A 198 25.09 11.07 6.06
N THR A 199 25.90 10.01 6.00
CA THR A 199 25.43 8.63 5.84
C THR A 199 24.66 8.15 7.08
N VAL A 200 25.17 8.45 8.29
CA VAL A 200 24.49 8.12 9.55
C VAL A 200 23.16 8.85 9.65
N VAL A 201 23.16 10.17 9.41
CA VAL A 201 21.93 10.99 9.44
C VAL A 201 20.90 10.47 8.46
N LEU A 202 21.30 10.18 7.22
CA LEU A 202 20.41 9.63 6.19
C LEU A 202 19.83 8.28 6.60
N THR A 203 20.65 7.39 7.16
CA THR A 203 20.22 6.05 7.62
C THR A 203 19.24 6.16 8.77
N VAL A 204 19.56 6.96 9.79
CA VAL A 204 18.68 7.21 10.94
C VAL A 204 17.36 7.83 10.45
N THR A 205 17.43 8.80 9.55
CA THR A 205 16.24 9.43 8.96
C THR A 205 15.38 8.40 8.24
N ALA A 206 15.96 7.51 7.44
CA ALA A 206 15.23 6.46 6.73
C ALA A 206 14.55 5.47 7.71
N VAL A 207 15.26 5.06 8.77
CA VAL A 207 14.71 4.14 9.79
C VAL A 207 13.58 4.80 10.58
N VAL A 208 13.79 6.03 11.07
CA VAL A 208 12.79 6.81 11.80
C VAL A 208 11.57 7.08 10.91
N PHE A 209 11.79 7.48 9.65
CA PHE A 209 10.73 7.67 8.68
C PHE A 209 9.92 6.39 8.47
N ALA A 210 10.57 5.25 8.25
CA ALA A 210 9.89 3.96 8.08
C ALA A 210 9.04 3.62 9.32
N ALA A 211 9.61 3.72 10.52
CA ALA A 211 8.98 3.31 11.78
C ALA A 211 7.84 4.26 12.24
N LEU A 212 7.94 5.55 11.94
CA LEU A 212 6.91 6.55 12.30
C LEU A 212 5.90 6.80 11.18
N GLY A 213 6.26 6.50 9.94
CA GLY A 213 5.46 6.77 8.75
C GLY A 213 4.91 5.50 8.12
N PRO A 214 5.50 4.98 7.02
CA PRO A 214 4.97 3.88 6.22
C PRO A 214 4.56 2.61 6.94
N LEU A 215 5.22 2.27 8.05
CA LEU A 215 4.92 1.04 8.78
C LEU A 215 3.79 1.20 9.80
N ARG A 216 3.31 2.42 10.04
CA ARG A 216 2.20 2.68 10.96
C ARG A 216 0.85 2.48 10.25
N PRO A 217 -0.16 1.91 10.93
CA PRO A 217 -1.53 1.89 10.42
C PRO A 217 -2.00 3.30 10.05
N GLY A 218 -2.80 3.40 8.98
CA GLY A 218 -3.34 4.67 8.48
C GLY A 218 -2.33 5.57 7.74
N TRP A 219 -1.09 5.11 7.49
CA TRP A 219 -0.13 5.86 6.67
C TRP A 219 -0.70 6.24 5.30
N ALA A 220 -1.50 5.34 4.71
CA ALA A 220 -2.10 5.60 3.42
C ALA A 220 -2.94 6.90 3.40
N HIS A 221 -3.61 7.24 4.50
CA HIS A 221 -4.33 8.51 4.66
C HIS A 221 -3.38 9.68 4.96
N ARG A 222 -2.39 9.49 5.84
CA ARG A 222 -1.41 10.53 6.23
C ARG A 222 -0.39 10.89 5.14
N SER A 223 -0.35 10.12 4.06
CA SER A 223 0.63 10.25 2.97
C SER A 223 0.47 11.51 2.09
N GLY A 224 -0.50 12.39 2.39
CA GLY A 224 -0.65 13.70 1.76
C GLY A 224 -1.65 13.76 0.61
N THR A 225 -2.45 12.72 0.38
CA THR A 225 -3.60 12.80 -0.54
C THR A 225 -4.74 13.56 0.12
N SER A 226 -5.38 14.49 -0.60
CA SER A 226 -6.51 15.24 -0.05
C SER A 226 -7.75 14.34 0.15
N PRO A 227 -8.54 14.54 1.22
CA PRO A 227 -9.78 13.80 1.44
C PRO A 227 -10.77 13.91 0.27
N ALA A 228 -10.85 15.09 -0.35
CA ALA A 228 -11.70 15.32 -1.53
C ALA A 228 -11.28 14.47 -2.75
N LEU A 229 -9.97 14.28 -2.96
CA LEU A 229 -9.47 13.42 -4.03
C LEU A 229 -9.71 11.94 -3.74
N LEU A 230 -9.56 11.52 -2.48
CA LEU A 230 -9.90 10.17 -2.05
C LEU A 230 -11.39 9.88 -2.24
N ALA A 231 -12.27 10.82 -1.88
CA ALA A 231 -13.71 10.73 -2.13
C ALA A 231 -14.05 10.67 -3.64
N GLN A 232 -13.35 11.45 -4.47
CA GLN A 232 -13.53 11.43 -5.92
C GLN A 232 -13.08 10.09 -6.55
N ILE A 233 -11.96 9.53 -6.08
CA ILE A 233 -11.49 8.20 -6.49
C ILE A 233 -12.50 7.14 -6.05
N ALA A 234 -12.95 7.18 -4.79
CA ALA A 234 -13.97 6.26 -4.28
C ALA A 234 -15.27 6.33 -5.09
N ALA A 235 -15.75 7.53 -5.42
CA ALA A 235 -16.94 7.74 -6.25
C ALA A 235 -16.77 7.22 -7.69
N ARG A 236 -15.58 7.34 -8.28
CA ARG A 236 -15.29 6.81 -9.64
C ARG A 236 -15.31 5.28 -9.72
N TYR A 237 -15.03 4.60 -8.60
CA TYR A 237 -15.03 3.15 -8.50
C TYR A 237 -16.23 2.60 -7.73
N SER A 238 -17.16 3.47 -7.31
CA SER A 238 -18.49 3.11 -6.84
C SER A 238 -19.35 2.89 -8.07
N SER A 239 -19.80 1.65 -8.33
CA SER A 239 -20.76 1.40 -9.41
C SER A 239 -21.99 2.29 -9.24
N PRO A 240 -22.62 2.80 -10.32
CA PRO A 240 -23.92 3.44 -10.19
C PRO A 240 -24.87 2.41 -9.61
N SER A 241 -25.46 2.69 -8.45
CA SER A 241 -26.64 1.99 -7.99
C SER A 241 -27.69 2.13 -9.10
N VAL A 242 -28.02 1.03 -9.77
CA VAL A 242 -29.19 0.97 -10.65
C VAL A 242 -30.37 1.44 -9.80
N PRO A 243 -31.11 2.50 -10.19
CA PRO A 243 -32.29 2.91 -9.45
C PRO A 243 -33.29 1.77 -9.54
N THR A 244 -33.46 1.04 -8.45
CA THR A 244 -34.53 0.05 -8.31
C THR A 244 -35.84 0.82 -8.31
N SER A 245 -36.50 0.85 -9.46
CA SER A 245 -37.90 1.24 -9.58
C SER A 245 -38.73 0.35 -8.64
N THR A 246 -39.10 0.91 -7.49
CA THR A 246 -40.02 0.28 -6.54
C THR A 246 -41.43 0.39 -7.13
N SER A 247 -41.92 -0.70 -7.72
CA SER A 247 -43.35 -0.88 -7.93
C SER A 247 -44.00 -1.25 -6.59
N PRO A 248 -45.08 -0.56 -6.16
CA PRO A 248 -45.77 -0.87 -4.92
C PRO A 248 -46.79 -1.98 -5.19
N SER A 249 -46.64 -3.16 -4.60
CA SER A 249 -47.73 -4.15 -4.45
C SER A 249 -47.33 -5.21 -3.44
N GLY A 250 -48.04 -5.26 -2.31
CA GLY A 250 -47.82 -6.27 -1.27
C GLY A 250 -48.25 -5.79 0.11
N SER A 251 -49.55 -5.59 0.28
CA SER A 251 -50.18 -5.40 1.58
C SER A 251 -49.92 -6.60 2.49
N HIS A 252 -49.10 -6.43 3.52
CA HIS A 252 -49.17 -7.26 4.72
C HIS A 252 -49.24 -6.35 5.95
N THR A 253 -50.32 -6.58 6.70
CA THR A 253 -50.78 -6.00 7.95
C THR A 253 -49.70 -5.67 8.97
N ALA A 254 -49.87 -4.52 9.61
CA ALA A 254 -49.15 -4.05 10.78
C ALA A 254 -49.54 -4.84 12.07
N PRO A 255 -48.97 -4.51 13.25
CA PRO A 255 -48.04 -5.33 13.98
C PRO A 255 -48.71 -6.14 15.12
N ILE A 256 -48.20 -7.35 15.37
CA ILE A 256 -48.53 -8.11 16.59
C ILE A 256 -47.23 -8.34 17.37
N ALA A 257 -47.22 -7.76 18.57
CA ALA A 257 -46.50 -8.12 19.80
C ALA A 257 -45.08 -8.72 19.72
N ALA A 258 -44.14 -8.04 20.37
CA ALA A 258 -42.89 -8.60 20.83
C ALA A 258 -43.11 -9.76 21.82
N PRO A 259 -42.38 -10.88 21.68
CA PRO A 259 -42.03 -11.71 22.82
C PRO A 259 -40.63 -11.30 23.32
N ALA A 260 -40.56 -10.94 24.60
CA ALA A 260 -39.31 -10.91 25.33
C ALA A 260 -38.87 -12.37 25.61
N VAL A 261 -37.75 -12.81 25.02
CA VAL A 261 -36.96 -13.94 25.55
C VAL A 261 -35.48 -13.59 25.44
N THR A 262 -34.92 -13.16 26.57
CA THR A 262 -33.48 -13.00 26.79
C THR A 262 -32.82 -14.36 26.86
N GLY A 263 -31.96 -14.67 25.90
CA GLY A 263 -31.09 -15.85 25.98
C GLY A 263 -30.08 -15.87 24.85
N VAL A 264 -28.92 -15.23 25.08
CA VAL A 264 -27.76 -15.39 24.20
C VAL A 264 -27.17 -16.80 24.39
N PRO A 265 -26.70 -17.50 23.34
CA PRO A 265 -26.10 -18.83 23.46
C PRO A 265 -24.99 -18.92 24.50
N ASN A 266 -24.97 -20.02 25.26
CA ASN A 266 -23.90 -20.30 26.22
C ASN A 266 -22.60 -20.62 25.47
N VAL A 267 -21.49 -20.06 25.95
CA VAL A 267 -20.15 -20.27 25.41
C VAL A 267 -19.56 -21.60 25.90
N PRO A 268 -18.88 -22.39 25.04
CA PRO A 268 -18.65 -22.16 23.62
C PRO A 268 -19.84 -22.57 22.75
N PHE A 269 -20.06 -21.84 21.66
CA PHE A 269 -21.11 -22.15 20.67
C PHE A 269 -20.61 -21.97 19.25
N ASN A 270 -21.25 -22.64 18.30
CA ASN A 270 -21.11 -22.42 16.86
C ASN A 270 -22.50 -22.52 16.24
N VAL A 271 -23.00 -21.42 15.68
CA VAL A 271 -24.38 -21.29 15.21
C VAL A 271 -24.38 -20.64 13.84
N ALA A 272 -25.23 -21.14 12.94
CA ALA A 272 -25.45 -20.53 11.63
C ALA A 272 -26.19 -19.20 11.78
N LEU A 273 -25.98 -18.28 10.85
CA LEU A 273 -26.66 -16.99 10.83
C LEU A 273 -27.03 -16.63 9.40
N ASP A 274 -28.10 -15.85 9.29
CA ASP A 274 -28.53 -15.21 8.05
C ASP A 274 -28.78 -13.73 8.31
N GLY A 275 -28.64 -12.89 7.29
CA GLY A 275 -28.82 -11.45 7.43
C GLY A 275 -28.72 -10.69 6.12
N ALA A 276 -28.59 -9.37 6.25
CA ALA A 276 -28.42 -8.47 5.13
C ALA A 276 -27.35 -7.41 5.42
N ALA A 277 -26.60 -7.05 4.37
CA ALA A 277 -25.68 -5.93 4.38
C ALA A 277 -26.36 -4.71 3.76
N GLN A 278 -26.33 -3.59 4.47
CA GLN A 278 -26.64 -2.28 3.92
C GLN A 278 -25.39 -1.41 3.97
N GLN A 279 -25.20 -0.62 2.92
CA GLN A 279 -24.07 0.29 2.80
C GLN A 279 -24.58 1.71 2.66
N ALA A 280 -24.09 2.62 3.50
CA ALA A 280 -24.35 4.05 3.44
C ALA A 280 -23.05 4.82 3.15
N GLY A 281 -23.16 5.84 2.31
CA GLY A 281 -22.03 6.68 1.89
C GLY A 281 -21.41 6.27 0.54
N PRO A 282 -20.27 6.87 0.14
CA PRO A 282 -19.35 7.62 1.01
C PRO A 282 -19.89 8.98 1.48
N ASP A 283 -19.61 9.33 2.74
CA ASP A 283 -19.85 10.67 3.28
C ASP A 283 -18.87 11.71 2.69
N THR A 284 -18.99 12.98 3.11
CA THR A 284 -18.09 14.06 2.65
C THR A 284 -16.61 13.86 3.00
N GLN A 285 -16.30 12.89 3.87
CA GLN A 285 -14.97 12.50 4.28
C GLN A 285 -14.48 11.22 3.56
N GLY A 286 -15.30 10.64 2.67
CA GLY A 286 -14.99 9.42 1.94
C GLY A 286 -15.21 8.14 2.75
N ASN A 287 -15.86 8.24 3.92
CA ASN A 287 -16.14 7.09 4.77
C ASN A 287 -17.42 6.41 4.33
N ILE A 288 -17.38 5.09 4.33
CA ILE A 288 -18.47 4.20 4.06
C ILE A 288 -18.81 3.53 5.38
N GLN A 289 -20.10 3.51 5.68
CA GLN A 289 -20.65 2.74 6.77
C GLN A 289 -21.31 1.50 6.16
N VAL A 290 -20.87 0.32 6.58
CA VAL A 290 -21.53 -0.95 6.28
C VAL A 290 -22.21 -1.44 7.56
N THR A 291 -23.51 -1.59 7.48
CA THR A 291 -24.36 -2.15 8.54
C THR A 291 -24.72 -3.56 8.13
N LEU A 292 -24.29 -4.53 8.93
CA LEU A 292 -24.63 -5.94 8.79
C LEU A 292 -25.68 -6.25 9.86
N SER A 293 -26.91 -6.51 9.45
CA SER A 293 -27.98 -6.92 10.37
C SER A 293 -28.25 -8.40 10.18
N MET A 294 -27.95 -9.19 11.21
CA MET A 294 -27.96 -10.65 11.16
C MET A 294 -28.75 -11.23 12.33
N THR A 295 -29.25 -12.44 12.14
CA THR A 295 -29.94 -13.22 13.17
C THR A 295 -29.36 -14.62 13.23
N LEU A 296 -29.07 -15.09 14.44
CA LEU A 296 -28.59 -16.45 14.67
C LEU A 296 -29.73 -17.46 14.53
N HIS A 297 -29.39 -18.66 14.04
CA HIS A 297 -30.28 -19.82 13.98
C HIS A 297 -30.22 -20.61 15.29
N ASP A 298 -30.43 -19.92 16.40
CA ASP A 298 -30.60 -20.50 17.73
C ASP A 298 -32.06 -20.46 18.16
N ALA A 299 -32.37 -21.10 19.29
CA ALA A 299 -33.73 -21.16 19.82
C ALA A 299 -34.31 -19.77 20.17
N ALA A 300 -33.45 -18.76 20.37
CA ALA A 300 -33.84 -17.40 20.73
C ALA A 300 -33.85 -16.42 19.54
N SER A 301 -33.42 -16.85 18.34
CA SER A 301 -33.18 -15.99 17.17
C SER A 301 -32.38 -14.73 17.53
N THR A 302 -31.25 -14.93 18.20
CA THR A 302 -30.45 -13.84 18.79
C THR A 302 -30.01 -12.85 17.72
N PRO A 303 -30.29 -11.54 17.87
CA PRO A 303 -29.86 -10.52 16.91
C PRO A 303 -28.36 -10.25 17.05
N LEU A 304 -27.70 -10.08 15.91
CA LEU A 304 -26.30 -9.69 15.80
C LEU A 304 -26.18 -8.56 14.77
N ASP A 305 -25.99 -7.34 15.27
CA ASP A 305 -25.77 -6.16 14.43
C ASP A 305 -24.32 -5.74 14.48
N VAL A 306 -23.72 -5.52 13.31
CA VAL A 306 -22.35 -5.04 13.17
C VAL A 306 -22.34 -3.79 12.31
N ILE A 307 -21.72 -2.73 12.83
CA ILE A 307 -21.51 -1.50 12.08
C ILE A 307 -20.01 -1.36 11.83
N LEU A 308 -19.63 -1.34 10.56
CA LEU A 308 -18.26 -1.16 10.10
C LEU A 308 -18.15 0.22 9.47
N ASN A 309 -17.33 1.08 10.04
CA ASN A 309 -16.97 2.34 9.42
C ASN A 309 -15.58 2.19 8.81
N GLY A 310 -15.39 2.71 7.61
CA GLY A 310 -14.11 2.62 6.94
C GLY A 310 -14.14 3.21 5.55
N THR A 311 -13.15 2.89 4.73
CA THR A 311 -13.11 3.32 3.33
C THR A 311 -13.37 2.14 2.42
N ALA A 312 -13.87 2.34 1.19
CA ALA A 312 -14.05 1.22 0.25
C ALA A 312 -12.76 0.41 0.08
N ALA A 313 -12.86 -0.92 0.23
CA ALA A 313 -11.76 -1.83 -0.11
C ALA A 313 -11.79 -2.16 -1.61
N ARG A 314 -10.63 -2.31 -2.25
CA ARG A 314 -10.54 -2.73 -3.66
C ARG A 314 -11.11 -4.16 -3.80
N GLY A 315 -12.05 -4.35 -4.72
CA GLY A 315 -12.73 -5.64 -4.95
C GLY A 315 -14.14 -5.75 -4.36
N GLY A 316 -14.66 -4.65 -3.77
CA GLY A 316 -15.95 -4.58 -3.08
C GLY A 316 -15.81 -4.84 -1.58
N GLY A 317 -16.43 -4.01 -0.73
CA GLY A 317 -16.38 -4.11 0.74
C GLY A 317 -15.75 -2.90 1.42
N VAL A 318 -15.40 -3.03 2.70
CA VAL A 318 -14.89 -1.94 3.57
C VAL A 318 -13.52 -2.30 4.16
N SER A 319 -12.56 -1.39 4.00
CA SER A 319 -11.34 -1.33 4.80
C SER A 319 -11.68 -0.62 6.10
N MET A 320 -11.90 -1.41 7.15
CA MET A 320 -12.42 -0.97 8.44
C MET A 320 -11.46 -0.01 9.15
N SER A 321 -11.93 1.18 9.51
CA SER A 321 -11.26 2.12 10.41
C SER A 321 -11.74 1.95 11.86
N SER A 322 -13.01 1.62 12.04
CA SER A 322 -13.61 1.28 13.34
C SER A 322 -14.81 0.37 13.12
N GLY A 323 -15.14 -0.46 14.11
CA GLY A 323 -16.33 -1.29 14.05
C GLY A 323 -16.92 -1.55 15.42
N SER A 324 -18.25 -1.53 15.49
CA SER A 324 -19.01 -1.85 16.70
C SER A 324 -19.90 -3.06 16.45
N VAL A 325 -20.06 -3.90 17.46
CA VAL A 325 -20.96 -5.06 17.42
C VAL A 325 -21.98 -4.96 18.56
N THR A 326 -23.22 -5.34 18.27
CA THR A 326 -24.28 -5.56 19.25
C THR A 326 -24.75 -7.00 19.11
N PHE A 327 -24.64 -7.79 20.17
CA PHE A 327 -24.99 -9.21 20.20
C PHE A 327 -26.02 -9.45 21.29
N GLY A 328 -27.28 -9.62 20.91
CA GLY A 328 -28.41 -9.58 21.84
C GLY A 328 -28.39 -8.28 22.67
N PRO A 329 -28.36 -8.35 24.01
CA PRO A 329 -28.26 -7.17 24.88
C PRO A 329 -26.83 -6.62 25.03
N TYR A 330 -25.82 -7.35 24.56
CA TYR A 330 -24.42 -7.04 24.82
C TYR A 330 -23.80 -6.20 23.72
N ARG A 331 -22.84 -5.34 24.07
CA ARG A 331 -22.12 -4.46 23.14
C ARG A 331 -20.64 -4.78 23.13
N GLY A 332 -20.01 -4.52 22.00
CA GLY A 332 -18.61 -4.83 21.79
C GLY A 332 -17.98 -4.05 20.65
N VAL A 333 -16.73 -4.37 20.38
CA VAL A 333 -15.93 -3.77 19.30
C VAL A 333 -15.45 -4.86 18.36
N VAL A 334 -15.39 -4.51 17.07
CA VAL A 334 -14.78 -5.36 16.06
C VAL A 334 -13.26 -5.16 16.14
N THR A 335 -12.54 -6.24 16.36
CA THR A 335 -11.08 -6.22 16.58
C THR A 335 -10.29 -6.54 15.32
N ALA A 336 -10.87 -7.30 14.39
CA ALA A 336 -10.26 -7.61 13.10
C ALA A 336 -11.30 -7.87 12.01
N LEU A 337 -10.93 -7.56 10.77
CA LEU A 337 -11.70 -7.86 9.56
C LEU A 337 -10.72 -8.35 8.49
N ASP A 338 -10.90 -9.60 8.03
CA ASP A 338 -10.08 -10.21 6.99
C ASP A 338 -10.99 -10.95 5.99
N GLY A 339 -11.23 -10.32 4.84
CA GLY A 339 -12.14 -10.84 3.82
C GLY A 339 -13.57 -11.03 4.35
N GLY A 340 -14.05 -12.27 4.35
CA GLY A 340 -15.36 -12.65 4.90
C GLY A 340 -15.36 -12.94 6.39
N THR A 341 -14.21 -12.89 7.06
CA THR A 341 -14.09 -13.22 8.48
C THR A 341 -13.97 -11.97 9.33
N LEU A 342 -14.79 -11.88 10.37
CA LEU A 342 -14.84 -10.79 11.33
C LEU A 342 -14.58 -11.33 12.74
N SER A 343 -13.68 -10.68 13.48
CA SER A 343 -13.45 -10.97 14.90
C SER A 343 -13.92 -9.80 15.75
N ALA A 344 -14.64 -10.08 16.82
CA ALA A 344 -15.14 -9.07 17.73
C ALA A 344 -15.06 -9.52 19.19
N THR A 345 -14.95 -8.55 20.10
CA THR A 345 -15.00 -8.80 21.55
C THR A 345 -16.23 -8.11 22.12
N VAL A 346 -17.07 -8.88 22.80
CA VAL A 346 -18.34 -8.43 23.38
C VAL A 346 -18.26 -8.50 24.90
N GLN A 347 -18.73 -7.45 25.57
CA GLN A 347 -18.74 -7.36 27.03
C GLN A 347 -20.07 -7.88 27.58
N ALA A 348 -20.04 -9.08 28.17
CA ALA A 348 -21.13 -9.65 28.96
C ALA A 348 -20.70 -9.71 30.45
N GLN A 349 -21.17 -10.69 31.23
CA GLN A 349 -20.64 -10.96 32.58
C GLN A 349 -19.14 -11.35 32.55
N SER A 350 -18.71 -11.98 31.45
CA SER A 350 -17.33 -12.21 31.06
C SER A 350 -17.14 -11.74 29.61
N HIS A 351 -15.89 -11.51 29.18
CA HIS A 351 -15.62 -11.16 27.78
C HIS A 351 -15.91 -12.38 26.90
N ILE A 352 -16.69 -12.17 25.84
CA ILE A 352 -16.95 -13.19 24.82
C ILE A 352 -16.20 -12.78 23.57
N GLN A 353 -15.34 -13.67 23.06
CA GLN A 353 -14.75 -13.52 21.74
C GLN A 353 -15.69 -14.14 20.71
N LEU A 354 -16.04 -13.36 19.70
CA LEU A 354 -16.85 -13.79 18.56
C LEU A 354 -15.96 -13.85 17.33
N VAL A 355 -16.00 -14.99 16.63
CA VAL A 355 -15.47 -15.14 15.28
C VAL A 355 -16.63 -15.42 14.35
N VAL A 356 -16.85 -14.53 13.40
CA VAL A 356 -17.97 -14.54 12.46
C VAL A 356 -17.42 -14.77 11.06
N SER A 357 -17.86 -15.81 10.39
CA SER A 357 -17.50 -16.13 9.01
C SER A 357 -18.70 -15.89 8.11
N LEU A 358 -18.57 -14.97 7.17
CA LEU A 358 -19.66 -14.46 6.33
C LEU A 358 -19.40 -14.75 4.86
N GLU A 359 -20.47 -15.13 4.17
CA GLU A 359 -20.55 -15.20 2.71
C GLU A 359 -21.60 -14.17 2.24
N LEU A 360 -21.15 -13.18 1.47
CA LEU A 360 -22.00 -12.09 1.00
C LEU A 360 -22.42 -12.32 -0.44
N ASN A 361 -23.72 -12.45 -0.68
CA ASN A 361 -24.27 -12.38 -2.01
C ASN A 361 -24.35 -10.91 -2.46
N ARG A 362 -23.42 -10.51 -3.32
CA ARG A 362 -23.27 -9.12 -3.79
C ARG A 362 -24.41 -8.63 -4.68
N GLN A 363 -25.25 -9.52 -5.21
CA GLN A 363 -26.39 -9.15 -6.05
C GLN A 363 -27.63 -8.83 -5.23
N SER A 364 -27.85 -9.54 -4.11
CA SER A 364 -29.03 -9.35 -3.24
C SER A 364 -28.74 -8.61 -1.95
N GLY A 365 -27.46 -8.46 -1.56
CA GLY A 365 -27.07 -7.96 -0.25
C GLY A 365 -27.31 -8.97 0.89
N ALA A 366 -27.74 -10.19 0.57
CA ALA A 366 -27.97 -11.24 1.55
C ALA A 366 -26.63 -11.77 2.10
N ILE A 367 -26.60 -12.02 3.40
CA ILE A 367 -25.47 -12.58 4.13
C ILE A 367 -25.90 -13.94 4.66
N THR A 368 -25.06 -14.95 4.47
CA THR A 368 -25.15 -16.22 5.18
C THR A 368 -23.83 -16.49 5.88
N GLY A 369 -23.82 -17.26 6.97
CA GLY A 369 -22.58 -17.50 7.68
C GLY A 369 -22.68 -18.35 8.93
N THR A 370 -21.60 -18.33 9.70
CA THR A 370 -21.52 -18.95 11.03
C THR A 370 -20.88 -17.99 12.02
N VAL A 371 -21.33 -18.05 13.27
CA VAL A 371 -20.70 -17.35 14.40
C VAL A 371 -20.27 -18.35 15.45
N THR A 372 -19.02 -18.24 15.86
CA THR A 372 -18.44 -19.00 16.97
C THR A 372 -18.19 -18.07 18.16
N GLY A 373 -18.67 -18.45 19.34
CA GLY A 373 -18.38 -17.76 20.58
C GLY A 373 -17.46 -18.56 21.49
N SER A 374 -16.43 -17.94 22.03
CA SER A 374 -15.49 -18.51 23.01
C SER A 374 -15.26 -17.56 24.20
N SER A 375 -14.80 -18.10 25.33
CA SER A 375 -14.48 -17.29 26.50
C SER A 375 -13.23 -16.47 26.23
N GLY A 376 -13.32 -15.15 26.27
CA GLY A 376 -12.19 -14.26 26.02
C GLY A 376 -11.24 -14.20 27.22
N THR A 377 -9.97 -14.50 27.01
CA THR A 377 -8.89 -14.13 27.94
C THR A 377 -8.59 -12.65 27.71
N GLY A 378 -8.84 -11.81 28.71
CA GLY A 378 -8.62 -10.37 28.60
C GLY A 378 -7.15 -10.04 28.37
N THR A 379 -6.80 -9.59 27.17
CA THR A 379 -5.55 -8.86 26.92
C THR A 379 -5.90 -7.50 26.34
N ASN A 380 -5.89 -6.48 27.20
CA ASN A 380 -5.77 -5.08 26.80
C ASN A 380 -4.47 -4.92 25.98
N GLN A 381 -4.55 -4.58 24.69
CA GLN A 381 -3.60 -3.74 23.97
C GLN A 381 -4.27 -3.05 22.77
#